data_AF-A0A2N1PMT4-F1
#
_entry.id   AF-A0A2N1PMT4-F1
#
_cell.length_a   1.000
_cell.length_b   1.000
_cell.length_c   1.000
_cell.angle_alpha   90.00
_cell.angle_beta   90.00
_cell.angle_gamma   90.00
#
_symmetry.space_group_name_H-M   'P 1'
#
loop_
_entity.id
_entity.type
_entity.pdbx_description
1 polymer ?
#
loop_
_entity_poly.entity_id
_entity_poly.type
_entity_poly.pdbx_seq_one_letter_code
_entity_poly.pdbx_strand_id
1 'polypeptide(L)' 'MIDVHRLESWYIKHKRKLSFRDTKNPYFIWVSEIMLQQTQVDTVIPYFERWIKNYPTIEDVAKA' A
#
# COMPACT_ATOMS: atom_id res chain seq x y z
N MET A 1 -10.88 -27.23 4.67
CA MET A 1 -10.61 -26.01 5.46
C MET A 1 -9.24 -25.49 5.10
N ILE A 2 -9.09 -24.18 4.90
CA ILE A 2 -7.77 -23.56 4.68
C ILE A 2 -7.00 -23.60 6.00
N ASP A 3 -5.77 -24.11 5.97
CA ASP A 3 -4.86 -24.02 7.10
C ASP A 3 -4.25 -22.60 7.15
N VAL A 4 -4.81 -21.76 8.02
CA VAL A 4 -4.43 -20.36 8.18
C VAL A 4 -2.98 -20.22 8.67
N HIS A 5 -2.52 -21.11 9.54
CA HIS A 5 -1.17 -21.06 10.10
C HIS A 5 -0.11 -21.38 9.04
N ARG A 6 -0.41 -22.30 8.13
CA ARG A 6 0.45 -22.58 6.97
C ARG A 6 0.55 -21.36 6.04
N LEU A 7 -0.57 -20.68 5.77
CA LEU A 7 -0.59 -19.48 4.90
C LEU A 7 0.18 -18.32 5.53
N GLU A 8 -0.02 -18.08 6.82
CA GLU A 8 0.68 -17.04 7.58
C GLU A 8 2.20 -17.26 7.56
N SER A 9 2.64 -18.49 7.87
CA SER A 9 4.06 -18.86 7.85
C SER A 9 4.69 -18.64 6.47
N TRP A 10 3.96 -19.00 5.40
CA TRP A 10 4.43 -18.75 4.04
C TRP A 10 4.51 -17.25 3.73
N TYR A 11 3.52 -16.46 4.13
CA TYR A 11 3.48 -15.01 3.88
C TYR A 11 4.63 -14.28 4.59
N ILE A 12 4.91 -14.62 5.86
CA ILE A 12 6.03 -14.04 6.61
C ILE A 12 7.36 -14.26 5.88
N LYS A 13 7.55 -15.46 5.31
CA LYS A 13 8.80 -15.84 4.62
C LYS A 13 8.92 -15.28 3.19
N HIS A 14 7.81 -15.13 2.46
CA HIS A 14 7.85 -14.85 1.00
C HIS A 14 7.20 -13.53 0.58
N LYS A 15 6.67 -12.71 1.52
CA LYS A 15 6.06 -11.42 1.17
C LYS A 15 7.05 -10.52 0.43
N ARG A 16 6.55 -9.85 -0.61
CA ARG A 16 7.28 -8.77 -1.30
C ARG A 16 7.41 -7.57 -0.37
N LYS A 17 8.55 -6.87 -0.45
CA LYS A 17 8.74 -5.54 0.14
C LYS A 17 8.01 -4.52 -0.75
N LEU A 18 7.03 -3.83 -0.18
CA LEU A 18 6.22 -2.83 -0.86
C LEU A 18 6.11 -1.64 0.09
N SER A 19 6.49 -0.44 -0.35
CA SER A 19 6.58 0.75 0.50
C SER A 19 5.25 1.07 1.21
N PHE A 20 4.12 0.85 0.53
CA PHE A 20 2.78 1.00 1.11
C PHE A 20 2.39 -0.11 2.13
N ARG A 21 3.15 -1.20 2.25
CA ARG A 21 2.97 -2.22 3.31
C ARG A 21 3.83 -1.98 4.55
N ASP A 22 4.82 -1.08 4.48
CA ASP A 22 5.74 -0.76 5.57
C ASP A 22 5.22 0.40 6.44
N THR A 23 3.92 0.70 6.38
CA THR A 23 3.25 1.75 7.14
C THR A 23 2.00 1.24 7.83
N LYS A 24 1.62 1.90 8.92
CA LYS A 24 0.32 1.72 9.61
C LYS A 24 -0.59 2.93 9.44
N ASN A 25 -0.20 3.92 8.63
CA ASN A 25 -1.00 5.10 8.40
C ASN A 25 -2.24 4.75 7.55
N PRO A 26 -3.47 4.93 8.07
CA PRO A 26 -4.70 4.55 7.35
C PRO A 26 -4.88 5.33 6.04
N TYR A 27 -4.45 6.60 5.97
CA TYR A 27 -4.50 7.40 4.76
C TYR A 27 -3.56 6.83 3.68
N PHE A 28 -2.33 6.45 4.04
CA PHE A 28 -1.38 5.86 3.08
C PHE A 28 -1.87 4.51 2.57
N ILE A 29 -2.41 3.69 3.47
CA ILE A 29 -3.00 2.39 3.10
C ILE A 29 -4.15 2.62 2.12
N TRP A 30 -5.09 3.51 2.44
CA TRP A 30 -6.23 3.83 1.58
C TRP A 30 -5.79 4.32 0.19
N VAL A 31 -4.85 5.26 0.11
CA VAL A 31 -4.31 5.74 -1.17
C VAL A 31 -3.72 4.60 -1.98
N SER A 32 -2.95 3.71 -1.36
CA SER A 32 -2.36 2.56 -2.06
C SER A 32 -3.41 1.61 -2.62
N GLU A 33 -4.48 1.34 -1.87
CA GLU A 33 -5.58 0.48 -2.31
C GLU A 33 -6.33 1.10 -3.49
N ILE A 34 -6.60 2.41 -3.47
CA ILE A 34 -7.23 3.11 -4.59
C ILE A 34 -6.35 3.04 -5.84
N MET A 35 -5.04 3.32 -5.72
CA MET A 35 -4.13 3.28 -6.86
C MET A 35 -3.99 1.88 -7.46
N LEU A 36 -4.07 0.83 -6.64
CA LEU A 36 -3.96 -0.56 -7.09
C LEU A 36 -5.21 -1.08 -7.79
N GLN A 37 -6.32 -0.35 -7.75
CA GLN A 37 -7.50 -0.70 -8.54
C GLN A 37 -7.17 -0.57 -10.03
N GLN A 38 -7.37 -1.66 -10.78
CA GLN A 38 -7.17 -1.75 -12.23
C GLN A 38 -5.73 -1.39 -12.71
N THR A 39 -4.76 -1.29 -11.80
CA THR A 39 -3.37 -0.89 -12.11
C THR A 39 -2.39 -1.89 -11.52
N GLN A 40 -1.31 -2.20 -12.24
CA GLN A 40 -0.29 -3.13 -11.78
C GLN A 40 0.61 -2.51 -10.69
N VAL A 41 1.10 -3.35 -9.77
CA VAL A 41 1.94 -2.92 -8.63
C VAL A 41 3.15 -2.10 -9.06
N ASP A 42 3.88 -2.56 -10.08
CA ASP A 42 5.12 -1.92 -10.52
C ASP A 42 4.87 -0.51 -11.08
N THR A 43 3.69 -0.29 -11.67
CA THR A 43 3.24 1.02 -12.11
C THR A 43 2.87 1.91 -10.92
N VAL A 44 2.24 1.37 -9.88
CA VAL A 44 1.77 2.15 -8.72
C VAL A 44 2.90 2.68 -7.85
N ILE A 45 3.96 1.89 -7.62
CA ILE A 45 5.06 2.23 -6.68
C ILE A 45 5.54 3.69 -6.84
N PRO A 46 6.00 4.13 -8.03
CA PRO A 46 6.51 5.50 -8.18
C PRO A 46 5.42 6.59 -8.07
N TYR A 47 4.14 6.27 -8.33
CA TYR A 47 3.04 7.22 -8.16
C TYR A 47 2.65 7.38 -6.69
N PHE A 48 2.60 6.28 -5.96
CA PHE A 48 2.36 6.28 -4.52
C PHE A 48 3.41 7.10 -3.78
N GLU A 49 4.69 6.87 -4.06
CA GLU A 49 5.80 7.59 -3.40
C GLU A 49 5.77 9.09 -3.67
N ARG A 50 5.46 9.50 -4.91
CA ARG A 50 5.28 10.92 -5.24
C ARG A 50 4.04 11.52 -4.58
N TRP A 51 2.95 10.77 -4.53
CA TRP A 51 1.69 11.24 -3.94
C TRP A 51 1.84 11.52 -2.45
N ILE A 52 2.31 10.56 -1.65
CA ILE A 52 2.45 10.75 -0.21
C ILE A 52 3.50 11.80 0.16
N LYS A 53 4.45 12.08 -0.74
CA LYS A 53 5.43 13.16 -0.60
C LYS A 53 4.78 14.53 -0.80
N ASN A 54 3.89 14.67 -1.78
CA ASN A 54 3.23 15.93 -2.13
C ASN A 54 1.98 16.20 -1.27
N TYR A 55 1.27 15.15 -0.89
CA TYR A 55 0.07 15.18 -0.06
C TYR A 55 0.21 14.24 1.14
N PRO A 56 1.01 14.60 2.17
CA PRO A 56 1.25 13.76 3.34
C PRO A 56 0.00 13.48 4.19
N THR A 57 -1.02 14.33 4.11
CA THR A 57 -2.27 14.20 4.86
C THR A 57 -3.49 14.26 3.95
N ILE A 58 -4.65 13.83 4.45
CA ILE A 58 -5.91 13.95 3.70
C ILE A 58 -6.31 15.42 3.53
N GLU A 59 -5.95 16.28 4.49
CA GLU A 59 -6.17 17.72 4.44
C GLU A 59 -5.35 18.38 3.33
N ASP A 60 -4.13 17.90 3.04
CA ASP A 60 -3.32 18.42 1.94
C ASP A 60 -3.98 18.15 0.58
N VAL A 61 -4.62 16.99 0.43
CA VAL A 61 -5.43 16.67 -0.76
C VAL A 61 -6.68 17.54 -0.81
N ALA A 62 -7.36 17.73 0.33
CA ALA A 62 -8.59 18.51 0.39
C ALA A 62 -8.40 20.01 0.08
N LYS A 63 -7.16 20.51 0.16
CA LYS A 63 -6.80 21.90 -0.13
C LYS A 63 -6.15 22.10 -1.51
N ALA A 64 -5.91 21.02 -2.25
CA ALA A 64 -5.32 21.05 -3.58
C ALA A 64 -6.34 21.40 -4.67
#